data_AF-A0A3D1S5W4-F1
#
_entry.id   AF-A0A3D1S5W4-F1
#
_cell.length_a   1.000
_cell.length_b   1.000
_cell.length_c   1.000
_cell.angle_alpha   90.00
_cell.angle_beta   90.00
_cell.angle_gamma   90.00
#
_symmetry.space_group_name_H-M   'P 1'
#
loop_
_entity.id
_entity.type
_entity.pdbx_description
1 polymer ?
#
loop_
_entity_poly.entity_id
_entity_poly.type
_entity_poly.pdbx_seq_one_letter_code
_entity_poly.pdbx_strand_id
1 'polypeptide(L)'
;MAKIMGLKVIVQNREVIDPEQTYVCIANHQNSFDLMTVCKAAFDGVVTVGKKSLKWIPFFGQLYYLSGNIMIDRNNSGRARDTLKLTVKKILDGNFSVWFFPEGTRSNG
;
A
#
# COMPACT_ATOMS: atom_id res chain seq x y z
N MET A 1 -13.99 -0.56 9.14
CA MET A 1 -14.18 -0.48 7.68
C MET A 1 -14.69 -1.79 7.08
N ALA A 2 -13.96 -2.92 7.14
CA ALA A 2 -14.43 -4.21 6.58
C ALA A 2 -15.84 -4.66 7.08
N LYS A 3 -16.13 -4.54 8.38
CA LYS A 3 -17.45 -4.87 8.94
C LYS A 3 -18.60 -4.02 8.38
N ILE A 4 -18.34 -2.76 8.01
CA ILE A 4 -19.34 -1.86 7.42
C ILE A 4 -19.73 -2.35 6.01
N MET A 5 -18.78 -2.98 5.30
CA MET A 5 -19.02 -3.61 4.00
C MET A 5 -19.50 -5.07 4.10
N GLY A 6 -19.82 -5.56 5.30
CA GLY A 6 -20.21 -6.97 5.50
C GLY A 6 -19.08 -7.98 5.31
N LEU A 7 -17.82 -7.55 5.34
CA LEU A 7 -16.65 -8.41 5.11
C LEU A 7 -16.05 -8.91 6.42
N LYS A 8 -15.78 -10.22 6.48
CA LYS A 8 -14.92 -10.85 7.48
C LYS A 8 -13.53 -11.06 6.90
N VAL A 9 -12.59 -10.18 7.26
CA VAL A 9 -11.18 -10.33 6.89
C VAL A 9 -10.46 -11.13 7.97
N ILE A 10 -9.83 -12.24 7.58
CA ILE A 10 -9.05 -13.11 8.46
C ILE A 10 -7.57 -12.85 8.15
N VAL A 11 -6.81 -12.49 9.18
CA VAL A 11 -5.35 -12.32 9.10
C VAL A 11 -4.74 -13.46 9.91
N GLN A 12 -3.84 -14.22 9.30
CA GLN A 12 -3.12 -15.33 9.93
C GLN A 12 -1.64 -14.96 10.07
N ASN A 13 -0.97 -15.58 11.05
CA ASN A 13 0.47 -15.43 11.29
C ASN A 13 0.93 -13.98 11.53
N ARG A 14 0.13 -13.19 12.26
CA ARG A 14 0.45 -11.78 12.53
C ARG A 14 1.62 -11.63 13.50
N GLU A 15 1.78 -12.60 14.39
CA GLU A 15 2.83 -12.71 15.39
C GLU A 15 4.24 -12.86 14.80
N VAL A 16 4.35 -13.20 13.51
CA VAL A 16 5.64 -13.29 12.80
C VAL A 16 6.21 -11.89 12.49
N ILE A 17 5.38 -10.85 12.55
CA ILE A 17 5.77 -9.48 12.22
C ILE A 17 6.42 -8.85 13.47
N ASP A 18 7.73 -8.60 13.38
CA ASP A 18 8.50 -7.89 14.39
C ASP A 18 8.35 -6.36 14.17
N PRO A 19 7.76 -5.60 15.10
CA PRO A 19 7.55 -4.16 14.93
C PRO A 19 8.85 -3.36 14.83
N GLU A 20 9.99 -3.92 15.24
CA GLU A 20 11.30 -3.25 15.16
C GLU A 20 11.98 -3.45 13.80
N GLN A 21 11.40 -4.27 12.92
CA GLN A 21 11.94 -4.56 11.59
C GLN A 21 11.13 -3.89 10.48
N THR A 22 11.84 -3.57 9.39
CA THR A 22 11.23 -3.04 8.17
C THR A 22 11.03 -4.15 7.14
N TYR A 23 9.83 -4.21 6.55
CA TYR A 23 9.45 -5.23 5.59
C TYR A 23 9.06 -4.66 4.23
N VAL A 24 9.24 -5.48 3.19
CA VAL A 24 8.59 -5.30 1.89
C VAL A 24 7.47 -6.32 1.77
N CYS A 25 6.24 -5.89 2.01
CA CYS A 25 5.04 -6.71 1.88
C CYS A 25 4.62 -6.77 0.40
N ILE A 26 4.57 -7.98 -0.17
CA ILE A 26 4.20 -8.20 -1.56
C ILE A 26 2.87 -8.93 -1.60
N ALA A 27 1.91 -8.41 -2.37
CA ALA A 27 0.61 -9.05 -2.59
C ALA A 27 0.18 -8.92 -4.05
N ASN A 28 -0.68 -9.83 -4.49
CA ASN A 28 -1.38 -9.72 -5.78
C ASN A 28 -2.51 -8.68 -5.70
N HIS A 29 -2.84 -8.02 -6.83
CA HIS A 29 -3.91 -7.02 -6.89
C HIS A 29 -5.09 -7.57 -7.68
N GLN A 30 -6.18 -7.92 -7.01
CA GLN A 30 -7.31 -8.64 -7.61
C GLN A 30 -8.52 -7.74 -7.82
N ASN A 31 -8.92 -6.99 -6.80
CA ASN A 31 -10.17 -6.22 -6.89
C ASN A 31 -10.20 -5.07 -5.88
N SER A 32 -11.31 -4.33 -5.86
CA SER A 32 -11.46 -3.17 -4.99
C SER A 32 -11.48 -3.51 -3.49
N PHE A 33 -11.76 -4.76 -3.12
CA PHE A 33 -11.68 -5.22 -1.72
C PHE A 33 -10.25 -5.34 -1.21
N ASP A 34 -9.24 -5.27 -2.08
CA ASP A 34 -7.84 -5.21 -1.66
C ASP A 34 -7.57 -4.04 -0.70
N LEU A 35 -8.30 -2.94 -0.84
CA LEU A 35 -8.24 -1.84 0.12
C LEU A 35 -8.65 -2.29 1.53
N MET A 36 -9.72 -3.08 1.64
CA MET A 36 -10.23 -3.56 2.93
C MET A 36 -9.33 -4.61 3.56
N THR A 37 -8.74 -5.48 2.76
CA THR A 37 -7.81 -6.51 3.23
C THR A 37 -6.49 -5.89 3.67
N VAL A 38 -5.90 -4.99 2.86
CA VAL A 38 -4.67 -4.25 3.22
C VAL A 38 -4.89 -3.42 4.47
N CYS A 39 -5.95 -2.63 4.58
CA CYS A 39 -6.20 -1.81 5.77
C CYS A 39 -6.34 -2.63 7.06
N LYS A 40 -6.74 -3.92 6.96
CA LYS A 40 -6.86 -4.80 8.13
C LYS A 40 -5.57 -5.57 8.42
N ALA A 41 -4.84 -5.96 7.38
CA ALA A 41 -3.61 -6.75 7.49
C ALA A 41 -2.37 -5.91 7.76
N ALA A 42 -2.36 -4.64 7.34
CA ALA A 42 -1.28 -3.71 7.61
C ALA A 42 -1.01 -3.57 9.12
N PHE A 43 0.24 -3.21 9.41
CA PHE A 43 0.76 -2.93 10.74
C PHE A 43 1.35 -1.52 10.75
N ASP A 44 1.80 -1.08 11.91
CA ASP A 44 2.26 0.28 12.10
C ASP A 44 3.50 0.56 11.23
N GLY A 45 3.54 1.75 10.63
CA GLY A 45 4.64 2.14 9.75
C GLY A 45 4.59 1.54 8.34
N VAL A 46 3.50 0.88 7.93
CA VAL A 46 3.32 0.43 6.54
C VAL A 46 2.82 1.55 5.64
N VAL A 47 3.56 1.84 4.57
CA VAL A 47 3.15 2.74 3.48
C VAL A 47 2.87 1.95 2.20
N THR A 48 2.03 2.49 1.33
CA THR A 48 1.58 1.87 0.08
C THR A 48 1.93 2.73 -1.14
N VAL A 49 1.99 2.10 -2.31
CA VAL A 49 2.22 2.78 -3.59
C VAL A 49 0.90 3.00 -4.33
N GLY A 50 0.45 4.25 -4.42
CA GLY A 50 -0.84 4.66 -5.00
C GLY A 50 -0.72 5.57 -6.21
N LYS A 51 -1.83 5.75 -6.96
CA LYS A 51 -1.88 6.72 -8.07
C LYS A 51 -1.86 8.14 -7.52
N LYS A 52 -1.08 9.02 -8.15
CA LYS A 52 -1.02 10.46 -7.82
C LYS A 52 -2.40 11.14 -7.83
N SER A 53 -3.30 10.68 -8.71
CA SER A 53 -4.67 11.19 -8.80
C SER A 53 -5.51 10.92 -7.55
N LEU A 54 -5.17 9.93 -6.72
CA LEU A 54 -5.92 9.63 -5.49
C LEU A 54 -5.91 10.80 -4.50
N LYS A 55 -4.89 11.67 -4.55
CA LYS A 55 -4.78 12.87 -3.70
C LYS A 55 -6.02 13.77 -3.79
N TRP A 56 -6.72 13.76 -4.92
CA TRP A 56 -7.85 14.64 -5.19
C TRP A 56 -9.20 14.09 -4.70
N ILE A 57 -9.25 12.85 -4.21
CA ILE A 57 -10.46 12.31 -3.60
C ILE A 57 -10.66 13.03 -2.26
N PRO A 58 -11.80 13.71 -2.02
CA PRO A 58 -12.04 14.41 -0.78
C PRO A 58 -11.90 13.49 0.44
N PHE A 59 -11.27 13.98 1.50
CA PHE A 59 -10.93 13.26 2.74
C PHE A 59 -9.94 12.12 2.55
N PHE A 60 -10.25 11.11 1.73
CA PHE A 60 -9.39 9.95 1.51
C PHE A 60 -8.04 10.33 0.93
N GLY A 61 -8.01 11.14 -0.13
CA GLY A 61 -6.80 11.49 -0.84
C GLY A 61 -5.81 12.31 -0.01
N GLN A 62 -6.34 13.21 0.82
CA GLN A 62 -5.55 14.02 1.75
C GLN A 62 -4.97 13.17 2.86
N LEU A 63 -5.77 12.30 3.48
CA LEU A 63 -5.30 11.37 4.51
C LEU A 63 -4.24 10.42 3.95
N TYR A 64 -4.51 9.83 2.78
CA TYR A 64 -3.58 8.93 2.09
C TYR A 64 -2.25 9.61 1.77
N TYR A 65 -2.27 10.88 1.36
CA TYR A 65 -1.06 11.66 1.12
C TYR A 65 -0.30 11.99 2.41
N LEU A 66 -1.01 12.42 3.46
CA LEU A 66 -0.42 12.83 4.74
C LEU A 66 0.16 11.66 5.53
N SER A 67 -0.38 10.45 5.37
CA SER A 67 0.18 9.24 5.98
C SER A 67 1.48 8.76 5.31
N GLY A 68 2.05 9.54 4.38
CA GLY A 68 3.38 9.29 3.82
C GLY A 68 3.44 8.26 2.71
N ASN A 69 2.29 7.86 2.14
CA ASN A 69 2.22 6.92 1.02
C ASN A 69 2.93 7.46 -0.23
N ILE A 70 3.41 6.53 -1.05
CA ILE A 70 4.17 6.84 -2.27
C ILE A 70 3.19 7.06 -3.41
N MET A 71 3.20 8.25 -3.98
CA MET A 71 2.24 8.68 -5.01
C MET A 71 2.91 8.71 -6.38
N ILE A 72 2.47 7.84 -7.30
CA ILE A 72 3.07 7.67 -8.62
C ILE A 72 2.12 8.06 -9.76
N ASP A 73 2.69 8.64 -10.80
CA ASP A 73 1.99 8.87 -12.07
C ASP A 73 2.26 7.68 -13.00
N ARG A 74 1.23 6.88 -13.28
CA ARG A 74 1.33 5.64 -14.06
C ARG A 74 1.22 5.87 -15.58
N ASN A 75 0.90 7.08 -16.04
CA ASN A 75 0.74 7.39 -17.48
C ASN A 75 2.08 7.55 -18.21
N ASN A 76 3.21 7.35 -17.53
CA ASN A 76 4.54 7.44 -18.12
C ASN A 76 5.33 6.16 -17.81
N SER A 77 5.43 5.28 -18.80
CA SER A 77 5.96 3.91 -18.72
C SER A 77 7.42 3.80 -18.28
N GLY A 78 8.18 4.91 -18.23
CA GLY A 78 9.59 4.92 -17.81
C GLY A 78 9.86 4.85 -16.29
N ARG A 79 8.83 4.87 -15.42
CA ARG A 79 8.98 5.18 -13.98
C ARG A 79 8.88 4.02 -12.98
N ALA A 80 8.81 2.76 -13.42
CA ALA A 80 8.86 1.62 -12.50
C ALA A 80 10.14 1.65 -11.63
N ARG A 81 11.28 2.00 -12.25
CA ARG A 81 12.56 2.24 -11.55
C ARG A 81 12.49 3.40 -10.55
N ASP A 82 11.82 4.49 -10.89
CA ASP A 82 11.69 5.65 -10.00
C ASP A 82 10.81 5.33 -8.79
N THR A 83 9.75 4.55 -9.02
CA THR A 83 8.89 4.03 -7.94
C THR A 83 9.69 3.16 -6.97
N LEU A 84 10.51 2.26 -7.50
CA LEU A 84 11.41 1.43 -6.68
C LEU A 84 12.42 2.29 -5.91
N LYS A 85 13.03 3.30 -6.55
CA LYS A 85 13.96 4.22 -5.86
C LYS A 85 13.28 4.99 -4.71
N LEU A 86 12.07 5.51 -4.94
CA LEU A 86 11.29 6.18 -3.89
C LEU A 86 10.91 5.25 -2.76
N THR A 87 10.59 4.00 -3.09
CA THR A 87 10.28 2.93 -2.14
C THR A 87 11.49 2.61 -1.26
N VAL A 88 12.65 2.38 -1.89
CA VAL A 88 13.92 2.14 -1.19
C VAL A 88 14.27 3.32 -0.30
N LYS A 89 14.12 4.55 -0.78
CA LYS A 89 14.37 5.76 0.03
C LYS A 89 13.48 5.80 1.27
N LYS A 90 12.19 5.46 1.15
CA LYS A 90 11.25 5.44 2.30
C LYS A 90 11.62 4.40 3.34
N ILE A 91 12.06 3.23 2.89
CA ILE A 91 12.55 2.14 3.75
C ILE A 91 13.79 2.60 4.51
N LEU A 92 14.79 3.13 3.79
CA LEU A 92 16.09 3.48 4.37
C LEU A 92 16.05 4.72 5.26
N ASP A 93 15.35 5.79 4.85
CA ASP A 93 15.37 7.07 5.55
C ASP A 93 14.38 7.13 6.72
N GLY A 94 13.31 6.34 6.68
CA GLY A 94 12.17 6.48 7.59
C GLY A 94 11.81 5.24 8.41
N ASN A 95 12.55 4.14 8.25
CA ASN A 95 12.24 2.84 8.86
C ASN A 95 10.78 2.41 8.60
N PHE A 96 10.26 2.73 7.40
CA PHE A 96 8.89 2.41 7.01
C PHE A 96 8.85 1.10 6.24
N SER A 97 7.92 0.22 6.62
CA SER A 97 7.58 -0.94 5.82
C SER A 97 6.77 -0.52 4.60
N VAL A 98 6.90 -1.25 3.49
CA VAL A 98 6.20 -0.92 2.25
C VAL A 98 5.33 -2.08 1.81
N TRP A 99 4.07 -1.78 1.50
CA TRP A 99 3.16 -2.69 0.82
C TRP A 99 3.12 -2.40 -0.68
N PHE A 100 3.46 -3.42 -1.47
CA PHE A 100 3.66 -3.32 -2.89
C PHE A 100 2.84 -4.37 -3.66
N PHE A 101 2.15 -3.90 -4.70
CA PHE A 101 1.45 -4.74 -5.67
C PHE A 101 2.26 -4.74 -6.98
N PRO A 102 3.08 -5.78 -7.24
CA PRO A 102 4.04 -5.76 -8.34
C PRO A 102 3.38 -5.75 -9.72
N GLU A 103 2.14 -6.22 -9.82
CA GLU A 103 1.34 -6.19 -11.05
C GLU A 103 1.11 -4.77 -11.58
N GLY A 104 1.11 -3.74 -10.72
CA GLY A 104 0.90 -2.35 -11.13
C GLY A 104 -0.51 -2.03 -11.65
N THR A 105 -1.36 -3.03 -11.84
CA THR A 105 -2.79 -2.97 -12.20
C THR A 105 -3.53 -4.07 -11.44
N ARG A 106 -4.87 -4.00 -11.41
CA ARG A 106 -5.67 -5.14 -10.92
C ARG A 106 -5.75 -6.18 -12.02
N SER A 107 -5.58 -7.45 -11.68
CA SER A 107 -6.03 -8.55 -12.53
C SER A 107 -7.56 -8.54 -12.56
N ASN A 108 -8.16 -8.45 -13.73
CA ASN A 108 -9.55 -8.88 -13.88
C ASN A 108 -9.47 -10.40 -13.87
N GLY A 109 -9.75 -11.04 -12.72
CA GLY A 109 -9.92 -12.50 -12.68
C GLY A 109 -10.89 -12.97 -13.76
#